data_AF-A0A328SNE2-F1
#
_entry.id   AF-A0A328SNE2-F1
#
_cell.length_a   1.000
_cell.length_b   1.000
_cell.length_c   1.000
_cell.angle_alpha   90.00
_cell.angle_beta   90.00
_cell.angle_gamma   90.00
#
_symmetry.space_group_name_H-M   'P 1'
#
loop_
_entity.id
_entity.type
_entity.pdbx_description
1 polymer ?
#
loop_
_entity_poly.entity_id
_entity_poly.type
_entity_poly.pdbx_seq_one_letter_code
_entity_poly.pdbx_strand_id
1 'polypeptide(L)'
;MIINEDDVKINIVYRGNLHSNLELSEVEDFFSEYKEDNDSLKPRETKRIDDSTMHFADDEDKNIFYPYVYKTCEGNEKWILFMKDEMEGYALYENPQTKRMQLAWYHRKLLEPLSPDEEKELITCYQPKMRKDN
;
A
#
# COMPACT_ATOMS: atom_id res chain seq x y z
N MET A 1 -2.92 1.05 11.39
CA MET A 1 -1.45 1.04 11.53
C MET A 1 -0.86 1.88 10.43
N ILE A 2 0.16 2.69 10.73
CA ILE A 2 0.93 3.46 9.74
C ILE A 2 2.36 2.93 9.69
N ILE A 3 2.87 2.68 8.48
CA ILE A 3 4.26 2.30 8.21
C ILE A 3 4.92 3.48 7.51
N ASN A 4 6.06 3.96 8.03
CA ASN A 4 6.80 5.03 7.38
C ASN A 4 7.73 4.49 6.31
N GLU A 5 8.07 5.34 5.37
CA GLU A 5 9.05 5.03 4.31
C GLU A 5 10.38 4.48 4.82
N ASP A 6 10.89 4.98 5.95
CA ASP A 6 12.17 4.52 6.52
C ASP A 6 12.10 3.12 7.15
N ASP A 7 10.89 2.61 7.39
CA ASP A 7 10.66 1.38 8.12
C ASP A 7 10.60 0.16 7.19
N VAL A 8 10.49 0.37 5.88
CA VAL A 8 10.23 -0.71 4.94
C VAL A 8 10.89 -0.50 3.58
N LYS A 9 11.18 -1.60 2.90
CA LYS A 9 11.55 -1.62 1.48
C LYS A 9 10.62 -2.58 0.74
N ILE A 10 10.30 -2.24 -0.51
CA ILE A 10 9.37 -3.02 -1.34
C ILE A 10 10.11 -3.64 -2.52
N ASN A 11 9.77 -4.88 -2.81
CA ASN A 11 10.15 -5.56 -4.04
C ASN A 11 8.91 -5.68 -4.94
N ILE A 12 9.00 -5.17 -6.16
CA ILE A 12 7.94 -5.27 -7.18
C ILE A 12 8.38 -6.28 -8.23
N VAL A 13 7.50 -7.21 -8.58
CA VAL A 13 7.62 -8.02 -9.79
C VAL A 13 6.64 -7.48 -10.80
N TYR A 14 7.15 -6.94 -11.91
CA TYR A 14 6.33 -6.37 -12.98
C TYR A 14 6.72 -6.96 -14.34
N ARG A 15 5.76 -7.58 -15.03
CA ARG A 15 5.99 -8.27 -16.32
C ARG A 15 7.19 -9.23 -16.27
N GLY A 16 7.34 -9.92 -15.14
CA GLY A 16 8.43 -10.87 -14.88
C GLY A 16 9.78 -10.26 -14.47
N ASN A 17 9.90 -8.93 -14.42
CA ASN A 17 11.12 -8.24 -13.96
C ASN A 17 11.01 -7.90 -12.48
N LEU A 18 12.07 -8.18 -11.72
CA LEU A 18 12.18 -7.84 -10.31
C LEU A 18 12.83 -6.46 -10.15
N HIS A 19 12.11 -5.56 -9.49
CA HIS A 19 12.60 -4.29 -8.99
C HIS A 19 12.68 -4.39 -7.47
N SER A 20 13.89 -4.38 -6.90
CA SER A 20 14.11 -4.74 -5.50
C SER A 20 14.56 -3.57 -4.63
N ASN A 21 14.20 -3.61 -3.35
CA ASN A 21 14.61 -2.68 -2.30
C ASN A 21 14.22 -1.22 -2.54
N LEU A 22 13.04 -1.02 -3.12
CA LEU A 22 12.50 0.31 -3.42
C LEU A 22 11.97 0.99 -2.15
N GLU A 23 12.18 2.30 -2.06
CA GLU A 23 11.50 3.20 -1.14
C GLU A 23 10.04 3.41 -1.54
N LEU A 24 9.21 3.85 -0.59
CA LEU A 24 7.80 4.11 -0.87
C LEU A 24 7.61 5.22 -1.92
N SER A 25 8.47 6.24 -1.95
CA SER A 25 8.51 7.26 -3.01
C SER A 25 8.85 6.67 -4.38
N GLU A 26 9.87 5.82 -4.47
CA GLU A 26 10.23 5.14 -5.73
C GLU A 26 9.10 4.23 -6.23
N VAL A 27 8.38 3.58 -5.30
CA VAL A 27 7.20 2.76 -5.62
C VAL A 27 6.05 3.62 -6.14
N GLU A 28 5.82 4.79 -5.54
CA GLU A 28 4.80 5.72 -5.98
C GLU A 28 5.10 6.29 -7.37
N ASP A 29 6.36 6.63 -7.63
CA ASP A 29 6.83 7.06 -8.94
C ASP A 29 6.65 5.94 -9.97
N PHE A 30 6.98 4.70 -9.59
CA PHE A 30 6.80 3.52 -10.45
C PHE A 30 5.35 3.30 -10.88
N PHE A 31 4.39 3.55 -9.98
CA PHE A 31 2.96 3.37 -10.26
C PHE A 31 2.23 4.67 -10.68
N SER A 32 2.95 5.79 -10.81
CA SER A 32 2.37 7.11 -11.07
C SER A 32 1.53 7.15 -12.35
N GLU A 33 2.06 6.60 -13.45
CA GLU A 33 1.38 6.55 -14.76
C GLU A 33 0.03 5.82 -14.68
N TYR A 34 -0.10 4.79 -13.84
CA TYR A 34 -1.37 4.09 -13.68
C TYR A 34 -2.43 4.93 -12.98
N LYS A 35 -2.04 5.88 -12.12
CA LYS A 35 -3.01 6.82 -11.55
C LYS A 35 -3.55 7.75 -12.65
N GLU A 36 -2.73 8.14 -13.61
CA GLU A 36 -3.12 9.02 -14.72
C GLU A 36 -4.01 8.28 -15.72
N ASP A 37 -3.63 7.07 -16.11
CA ASP A 37 -4.37 6.25 -17.10
C ASP A 37 -5.77 5.80 -16.64
N ASN A 38 -6.09 5.95 -15.35
CA ASN A 38 -7.34 5.46 -14.76
C ASN A 38 -8.27 6.58 -14.28
N ASP A 39 -8.26 7.72 -14.98
CA ASP A 39 -9.16 8.85 -14.73
C ASP A 39 -10.66 8.50 -14.81
N SER A 40 -11.04 7.44 -15.51
CA SER A 40 -12.43 7.00 -15.63
C SER A 40 -12.98 6.27 -14.40
N LEU A 41 -12.15 5.98 -13.39
CA LEU A 41 -12.60 5.31 -12.17
C LEU A 41 -13.61 6.17 -11.41
N LYS A 42 -14.73 5.57 -11.01
CA LYS A 42 -15.71 6.23 -10.14
C LYS A 42 -15.21 6.24 -8.69
N PRO A 43 -15.75 7.13 -7.85
CA PRO A 43 -15.42 7.14 -6.43
C PRO A 43 -15.59 5.77 -5.79
N ARG A 44 -14.59 5.39 -4.99
CA ARG A 44 -14.48 4.10 -4.28
C ARG A 44 -14.29 2.88 -5.19
N GLU A 45 -14.02 3.06 -6.48
CA GLU A 45 -13.65 1.95 -7.36
C GLU A 45 -12.15 1.67 -7.28
N THR A 46 -11.81 0.39 -7.47
CA THR A 46 -10.44 -0.09 -7.60
C THR A 46 -10.26 -0.74 -8.96
N LYS A 47 -9.03 -0.66 -9.49
CA LYS A 47 -8.62 -1.43 -10.67
C LYS A 47 -7.25 -2.01 -10.45
N ARG A 48 -7.11 -3.31 -10.70
CA ARG A 48 -5.86 -4.02 -10.57
C ARG A 48 -4.85 -3.50 -11.59
N ILE A 49 -3.60 -3.38 -11.18
CA ILE A 49 -2.47 -3.20 -12.10
C ILE A 49 -2.01 -4.59 -12.52
N ASP A 50 -2.34 -4.98 -13.75
CA ASP A 50 -2.08 -6.32 -14.27
C ASP A 50 -0.57 -6.61 -14.35
N ASP A 51 -0.23 -7.91 -14.33
CA ASP A 51 1.15 -8.42 -14.39
C ASP A 51 2.09 -7.82 -13.32
N SER A 52 1.51 -7.34 -12.22
CA SER A 52 2.23 -6.78 -11.09
C SER A 52 1.90 -7.51 -9.78
N THR A 53 2.94 -7.77 -9.00
CA THR A 53 2.84 -8.16 -7.60
C THR A 53 3.95 -7.46 -6.82
N MET A 54 3.79 -7.37 -5.50
CA MET A 54 4.85 -6.91 -4.61
C MET A 54 4.92 -7.76 -3.36
N HIS A 55 6.07 -7.71 -2.69
CA HIS A 55 6.27 -8.21 -1.33
C HIS A 55 7.18 -7.24 -0.57
N PHE A 56 7.03 -7.16 0.75
CA PHE A 56 7.96 -6.39 1.57
C PHE A 56 9.28 -7.16 1.67
N ALA A 57 10.40 -6.45 1.56
CA ALA A 57 11.71 -7.06 1.42
C ALA A 57 12.13 -7.86 2.67
N ASP A 58 11.63 -7.47 3.83
CA ASP A 58 11.88 -8.08 5.14
C ASP A 58 10.72 -8.97 5.64
N ASP A 59 9.72 -9.24 4.80
CA ASP A 59 8.58 -10.10 5.15
C ASP A 59 8.97 -11.58 5.17
N GLU A 60 9.10 -12.13 6.38
CA GLU A 60 9.43 -13.53 6.61
C GLU A 60 8.33 -14.49 6.10
N ASP A 61 7.07 -14.06 6.16
CA ASP A 61 5.91 -14.83 5.70
C ASP A 61 5.75 -14.76 4.18
N LYS A 62 6.53 -13.89 3.52
CA LYS A 62 6.55 -13.70 2.06
C LYS A 62 5.14 -13.43 1.52
N ASN A 63 4.38 -12.58 2.20
CA ASN A 63 3.06 -12.20 1.73
C ASN A 63 3.18 -11.52 0.36
N ILE A 64 2.34 -11.99 -0.57
CA ILE A 64 2.22 -11.41 -1.89
C ILE A 64 1.06 -10.43 -1.86
N PHE A 65 1.33 -9.21 -2.31
CA PHE A 65 0.34 -8.17 -2.47
C PHE A 65 0.16 -7.83 -3.94
N TYR A 66 -1.07 -7.45 -4.27
CA TYR A 66 -1.50 -7.09 -5.61
C TYR A 66 -1.74 -5.58 -5.64
N PRO A 67 -1.01 -4.83 -6.48
CA PRO A 67 -1.24 -3.40 -6.66
C PRO A 67 -2.57 -3.10 -7.36
N TYR A 68 -3.30 -2.11 -6.84
CA TYR A 68 -4.51 -1.54 -7.42
C TYR A 68 -4.42 -0.03 -7.41
N VAL A 69 -5.00 0.60 -8.44
CA VAL A 69 -5.34 2.02 -8.39
C VAL A 69 -6.72 2.14 -7.72
N TYR A 70 -6.82 2.96 -6.68
CA TYR A 70 -8.05 3.24 -5.96
C TYR A 70 -8.44 4.72 -6.10
N LYS A 71 -9.68 4.96 -6.50
CA LYS A 71 -10.26 6.30 -6.53
C LYS A 71 -10.92 6.62 -5.19
N THR A 72 -10.50 7.68 -4.53
CA THR A 72 -11.06 8.07 -3.22
C THR A 72 -12.49 8.62 -3.34
N CYS A 73 -13.17 8.85 -2.21
CA CYS A 73 -14.59 9.19 -2.14
C CYS A 73 -14.93 10.52 -2.85
N GLU A 74 -14.06 11.53 -2.75
CA GLU A 74 -14.29 12.87 -3.28
C GLU A 74 -12.96 13.47 -3.76
N GLY A 75 -12.91 13.94 -5.01
CA GLY A 75 -11.75 14.61 -5.60
C GLY A 75 -11.06 13.87 -6.74
N ASN A 76 -9.93 14.41 -7.21
CA ASN A 76 -9.11 13.81 -8.27
C ASN A 76 -8.09 12.80 -7.76
N GLU A 77 -7.93 12.73 -6.43
CA GLU A 77 -6.94 11.90 -5.76
C GLU A 77 -7.17 10.40 -6.03
N LYS A 78 -6.07 9.71 -6.34
CA LYS A 78 -6.02 8.26 -6.47
C LYS A 78 -4.85 7.77 -5.65
N TRP A 79 -5.07 6.68 -4.92
CA TRP A 79 -4.04 6.01 -4.14
C TRP A 79 -3.68 4.69 -4.79
N ILE A 80 -2.49 4.20 -4.48
CA ILE A 80 -2.11 2.83 -4.79
C ILE A 80 -2.44 1.97 -3.57
N LEU A 81 -3.21 0.91 -3.78
CA LEU A 81 -3.47 -0.11 -2.76
C LEU A 81 -2.62 -1.34 -3.03
N PHE A 82 -1.90 -1.81 -2.04
CA PHE A 82 -1.28 -3.13 -2.00
C PHE A 82 -2.21 -4.08 -1.26
N MET A 83 -3.05 -4.78 -2.00
CA MET A 83 -4.06 -5.68 -1.45
C MET A 83 -3.48 -7.09 -1.31
N LYS A 84 -3.52 -7.66 -0.10
CA LYS A 84 -3.18 -9.08 0.09
C LYS A 84 -4.30 -9.97 -0.44
N ASP A 85 -5.53 -9.55 -0.20
CA ASP A 85 -6.76 -10.22 -0.63
C ASP A 85 -7.89 -9.20 -0.83
N GLU A 86 -9.14 -9.64 -0.95
CA GLU A 86 -10.29 -8.75 -1.17
C GLU A 86 -10.69 -7.92 0.06
N MET A 87 -10.10 -8.22 1.23
CA MET A 87 -10.48 -7.65 2.52
C MET A 87 -9.42 -6.68 3.05
N GLU A 88 -8.14 -7.05 3.02
CA GLU A 88 -7.07 -6.29 3.67
C GLU A 88 -5.87 -5.97 2.77
N GLY A 89 -5.17 -4.90 3.12
CA GLY A 89 -3.96 -4.46 2.45
C GLY A 89 -3.40 -3.18 3.05
N TYR A 90 -2.65 -2.46 2.22
CA TYR A 90 -2.07 -1.17 2.55
C TYR A 90 -2.39 -0.13 1.49
N ALA A 91 -2.77 1.07 1.91
CA ALA A 91 -2.89 2.23 1.05
C ALA A 91 -1.60 3.05 1.11
N LEU A 92 -0.97 3.27 -0.05
CA LEU A 92 0.16 4.16 -0.23
C LEU A 92 -0.33 5.59 -0.51
N TYR A 93 0.14 6.53 0.31
CA TYR A 93 -0.23 7.95 0.20
C TYR A 93 0.91 8.87 0.67
N GLU A 94 0.91 10.11 0.19
CA GLU A 94 1.79 11.16 0.70
C GLU A 94 1.16 11.77 1.97
N ASN A 95 1.90 11.76 3.08
CA ASN A 95 1.49 12.49 4.26
C ASN A 95 1.54 14.01 3.99
N PRO A 96 0.42 14.75 4.13
CA PRO A 96 0.37 16.17 3.79
C PRO A 96 1.21 17.07 4.69
N GLN A 97 1.50 16.63 5.93
CA GLN A 97 2.29 17.39 6.90
C GLN A 97 3.79 17.17 6.72
N THR A 98 4.21 15.93 6.50
CA THR A 98 5.65 15.59 6.42
C THR A 98 6.17 15.54 5.00
N LYS A 99 5.30 15.47 3.99
CA LYS A 99 5.67 15.28 2.58
C LYS A 99 6.45 13.99 2.34
N ARG A 100 6.19 12.98 3.16
CA ARG A 100 6.78 11.64 3.04
C ARG A 100 5.72 10.62 2.71
N MET A 101 6.11 9.60 1.96
CA MET A 101 5.23 8.48 1.65
C MET A 101 5.02 7.60 2.88
N GLN A 102 3.79 7.11 3.04
CA GLN A 102 3.39 6.24 4.13
C GLN A 102 2.46 5.14 3.61
N LEU A 103 2.43 4.02 4.33
CA LEU A 103 1.41 3.00 4.16
C LEU A 103 0.45 3.05 5.33
N ALA A 104 -0.84 3.24 5.04
CA ALA A 104 -1.91 3.05 6.00
C ALA A 104 -2.52 1.66 5.80
N TRP A 105 -2.67 0.89 6.88
CA TRP A 105 -3.43 -0.35 6.81
C TRP A 105 -4.87 -0.06 6.35
N TYR A 106 -5.30 -0.82 5.36
CA TYR A 106 -6.63 -0.74 4.78
C TYR A 106 -7.38 -2.04 5.04
N HIS A 107 -8.62 -1.93 5.51
CA HIS A 107 -9.53 -3.06 5.63
C HIS A 107 -10.94 -2.68 5.19
N ARG A 108 -11.48 -3.41 4.21
CA ARG A 108 -12.71 -3.06 3.48
C ARG A 108 -13.96 -2.92 4.36
N LYS A 109 -14.02 -3.65 5.47
CA LYS A 109 -15.18 -3.64 6.39
C LYS A 109 -15.13 -2.52 7.43
N LEU A 110 -14.03 -1.77 7.52
CA LEU A 110 -13.91 -0.68 8.50
C LEU A 110 -14.65 0.54 7.97
N LEU A 111 -15.65 0.96 8.74
CA LEU A 111 -16.38 2.22 8.52
C LEU A 111 -15.77 3.36 9.32
N GLU A 112 -15.11 3.03 10.43
CA GLU A 112 -14.44 3.96 11.34
C GLU A 112 -13.03 3.43 11.66
N PRO A 113 -12.06 4.31 11.96
CA PRO A 113 -10.75 3.88 12.46
C PRO A 113 -10.90 3.10 13.76
N LEU A 114 -10.11 2.03 13.89
CA LEU A 114 -10.02 1.26 15.12
C LEU A 114 -8.99 1.86 16.07
N SER A 115 -9.05 1.48 17.35
CA SER A 115 -7.94 1.74 18.27
C SER A 115 -6.69 0.94 17.86
N PRO A 116 -5.47 1.41 18.22
CA PRO A 116 -4.24 0.71 17.86
C PRO A 116 -4.17 -0.76 18.32
N ASP A 117 -4.81 -1.10 19.42
CA ASP A 117 -4.84 -2.48 19.94
C ASP A 117 -5.78 -3.36 19.11
N GLU A 118 -6.97 -2.86 18.77
CA GLU A 118 -7.91 -3.56 17.88
C GLU A 118 -7.32 -3.74 16.47
N GLU A 119 -6.60 -2.74 15.95
CA GLU A 119 -5.90 -2.87 14.67
C GLU A 119 -4.89 -4.02 14.70
N LYS A 120 -4.06 -4.10 15.75
CA LYS A 120 -3.06 -5.17 15.88
C LYS A 120 -3.66 -6.57 15.92
N GLU A 121 -4.83 -6.73 16.54
CA GLU A 121 -5.52 -8.02 16.60
C GLU A 121 -6.12 -8.42 15.25
N LEU A 122 -6.45 -7.47 14.38
CA LEU A 122 -7.10 -7.72 13.10
C LEU A 122 -6.16 -7.78 11.90
N ILE A 123 -4.99 -7.15 11.95
CA ILE A 123 -4.03 -7.19 10.85
C ILE A 123 -3.52 -8.63 10.68
N THR A 124 -3.91 -9.27 9.57
CA THR A 124 -3.42 -10.62 9.23
C THR A 124 -2.35 -10.62 8.12
N CYS A 125 -2.00 -9.44 7.63
CA CYS A 125 -0.94 -9.24 6.64
C CYS A 125 0.38 -8.81 7.32
N TYR A 126 1.35 -8.42 6.51
CA TYR A 126 2.67 -7.96 6.96
C TYR A 126 2.57 -6.93 8.09
N GLN A 127 3.33 -7.14 9.18
CA GLN A 127 3.53 -6.14 10.22
C GLN A 127 5.03 -5.86 10.34
N PRO A 128 5.47 -4.60 10.17
CA PRO A 128 6.89 -4.28 10.28
C PRO A 128 7.38 -4.59 11.69
N LYS A 129 8.57 -5.17 11.78
CA LYS A 129 9.22 -5.33 13.09
C LYS A 129 9.49 -3.94 13.63
N MET A 130 8.83 -3.57 14.73
CA MET A 130 9.13 -2.31 15.40
C MET A 130 10.64 -2.23 15.61
N ARG A 131 11.29 -1.20 15.04
CA ARG A 131 12.67 -0.91 15.39
C ARG A 131 12.68 -0.73 16.91
N LYS A 132 13.34 -1.64 17.62
CA LYS A 132 13.78 -1.35 18.97
C LYS A 132 14.79 -0.23 18.81
N ASP A 133 14.37 0.99 19.08
CA ASP A 133 15.31 2.07 19.32
C ASP A 133 16.22 1.59 20.45
N ASN A 134 17.47 1.26 20.10
CA ASN A 134 18.53 0.92 21.06
C ASN A 134 19.05 2.20 21.72
#